data_AF-A0A2A2IEX3-F1
#
_entry.id   AF-A0A2A2IEX3-F1
#
_cell.length_a   1.000
_cell.length_b   1.000
_cell.length_c   1.000
_cell.angle_alpha   90.00
_cell.angle_beta   90.00
_cell.angle_gamma   90.00
#
_symmetry.space_group_name_H-M   'P 1'
#
loop_
_entity.id
_entity.type
_entity.pdbx_description
1 polymer ?
#
loop_
_entity_poly.entity_id
_entity_poly.type
_entity_poly.pdbx_seq_one_letter_code
_entity_poly.pdbx_strand_id
1 'polypeptide(L)'
;MFKKSITIVLALVSILIFTTACNTEDSNETDSDDTTNNEAVNETSSSESDESAEAEIQIPEAGLQKKDNGEAVQMLQKALNKIGYSFEENGDYAETTTWAITDLQLQHDLSATGVYNEDTKKTLETLVADNIDIQPGAGLPREIEVSTTDDQTQILANPFDLLALVNKQRALPGEYIPEDLVVPDVQFPFAEDLPKKQMRKVAADPMEDMFQAAENAGLELYAQSGYRSYDTQVNLFASYASQHGEEAANKFSARPGESEHQSGLTMDVTSPEVDFKLVEAFGDTDEGKWLVEHAAEYGFIIRYPKGKEEITEYQYEPWHLRFVGEKAAKDIMSNQITLEEYFEID
;
A
#
# COMPACT_ATOMS: atom_id res chain seq x y z
N MET A 1 -13.65 48.48 24.99
CA MET A 1 -14.50 48.57 26.21
C MET A 1 -14.62 47.19 26.82
N PHE A 2 -14.77 47.06 28.13
CA PHE A 2 -15.03 45.76 28.79
C PHE A 2 -16.53 45.43 28.84
N LYS A 3 -16.87 44.15 28.71
CA LYS A 3 -17.78 43.47 29.63
C LYS A 3 -17.58 41.95 29.59
N LYS A 4 -17.31 41.36 30.76
CA LYS A 4 -17.40 39.91 31.02
C LYS A 4 -18.77 39.60 31.61
N SER A 5 -19.24 38.37 31.44
CA SER A 5 -20.19 37.68 32.33
C SER A 5 -19.65 36.27 32.58
N ILE A 6 -19.79 35.75 33.80
CA ILE A 6 -19.27 34.43 34.24
C ILE A 6 -20.25 33.87 35.31
N THR A 7 -20.24 32.55 35.53
CA THR A 7 -20.82 31.81 36.69
C THR A 7 -22.36 31.84 36.80
N ILE A 8 -23.05 30.87 37.42
CA ILE A 8 -22.73 29.56 38.06
C ILE A 8 -23.84 28.56 37.63
N VAL A 9 -23.85 27.25 37.91
CA VAL A 9 -23.14 26.32 38.85
C VAL A 9 -22.80 25.01 38.05
N LEU A 10 -22.42 23.82 38.55
CA LEU A 10 -22.26 23.15 39.86
C LEU A 10 -21.20 22.03 39.72
N ALA A 11 -20.81 21.35 40.81
CA ALA A 11 -20.09 20.08 40.80
C ALA A 11 -20.49 19.22 42.02
N LEU A 12 -20.48 17.89 41.90
CA LEU A 12 -20.71 16.98 43.02
C LEU A 12 -19.82 15.72 42.88
N VAL A 13 -18.85 15.61 43.78
CA VAL A 13 -17.97 14.44 43.93
C VAL A 13 -18.51 13.57 45.07
N SER A 14 -18.59 12.27 44.84
CA SER A 14 -18.79 11.24 45.87
C SER A 14 -17.68 10.19 45.73
N ILE A 15 -17.28 9.58 46.85
CA ILE A 15 -15.92 9.03 47.01
C ILE A 15 -15.95 7.77 47.90
N LEU A 16 -15.07 6.79 47.60
CA LEU A 16 -14.72 5.62 48.45
C LEU A 16 -15.87 4.58 48.66
N ILE A 17 -15.65 3.29 49.05
CA ILE A 17 -14.44 2.51 49.44
C ILE A 17 -14.53 1.09 48.82
N PHE A 18 -13.39 0.42 48.61
CA PHE A 18 -13.29 -1.06 48.45
C PHE A 18 -13.49 -1.81 49.79
N THR A 19 -14.15 -2.98 49.76
CA THR A 19 -13.87 -4.09 50.70
C THR A 19 -14.13 -5.45 50.05
N THR A 20 -13.14 -6.35 50.11
CA THR A 20 -13.27 -7.79 49.79
C THR A 20 -13.65 -8.60 51.02
N ALA A 21 -14.50 -9.62 50.88
CA ALA A 21 -14.62 -10.71 51.86
C ALA A 21 -15.17 -12.00 51.19
N CYS A 22 -14.58 -13.14 51.51
CA CYS A 22 -15.11 -14.47 51.19
C CYS A 22 -15.81 -15.03 52.44
N ASN A 23 -16.84 -15.89 52.27
CA ASN A 23 -16.86 -17.21 52.91
C ASN A 23 -17.99 -18.14 52.36
N THR A 24 -17.94 -19.39 52.81
CA THR A 24 -18.64 -20.60 52.30
C THR A 24 -19.89 -21.00 53.09
N GLU A 25 -20.60 -22.03 52.58
CA GLU A 25 -21.61 -22.88 53.27
C GLU A 25 -22.94 -22.16 53.62
N ASP A 26 -24.12 -22.79 53.76
CA ASP A 26 -24.56 -24.19 53.93
C ASP A 26 -26.06 -24.31 53.50
N SER A 27 -26.74 -25.40 53.10
CA SER A 27 -26.47 -26.80 52.67
C SER A 27 -27.71 -27.35 51.91
N ASN A 28 -27.65 -28.53 51.24
CA ASN A 28 -28.75 -29.51 51.22
C ASN A 28 -28.34 -30.91 50.69
N GLU A 29 -29.14 -31.93 51.03
CA GLU A 29 -28.80 -33.37 51.02
C GLU A 29 -29.27 -34.17 49.77
N THR A 30 -28.84 -35.46 49.75
CA THR A 30 -29.36 -36.69 49.06
C THR A 30 -28.55 -37.24 47.89
N ASP A 31 -28.33 -38.56 47.73
CA ASP A 31 -28.31 -39.71 48.69
C ASP A 31 -27.64 -40.94 48.01
N SER A 32 -27.39 -42.03 48.75
CA SER A 32 -27.04 -43.42 48.36
C SER A 32 -25.64 -43.76 47.82
N ASP A 33 -25.07 -44.84 48.44
CA ASP A 33 -24.18 -45.94 47.98
C ASP A 33 -23.13 -45.72 46.85
N ASP A 34 -21.97 -46.40 46.82
CA ASP A 34 -21.56 -47.65 47.49
C ASP A 34 -20.06 -47.64 47.91
N THR A 35 -19.66 -48.60 48.73
CA THR A 35 -18.29 -48.88 49.17
C THR A 35 -17.46 -49.68 48.16
N THR A 36 -16.15 -49.42 48.08
CA THR A 36 -15.10 -50.38 48.53
C THR A 36 -13.67 -49.85 48.44
N ASN A 37 -12.81 -50.40 49.30
CA ASN A 37 -11.35 -50.19 49.39
C ASN A 37 -10.63 -50.69 48.11
N ASN A 38 -9.37 -50.39 47.77
CA ASN A 38 -8.21 -50.19 48.64
C ASN A 38 -6.93 -49.82 47.84
N GLU A 39 -5.91 -49.37 48.58
CA GLU A 39 -4.46 -49.51 48.30
C GLU A 39 -3.80 -48.81 47.09
N ALA A 40 -2.53 -48.43 47.31
CA ALA A 40 -1.72 -47.61 46.41
C ALA A 40 -0.45 -48.35 45.97
N VAL A 41 0.04 -48.02 44.77
CA VAL A 41 1.39 -48.35 44.32
C VAL A 41 2.08 -47.05 43.91
N ASN A 42 3.34 -46.91 44.31
CA ASN A 42 4.16 -45.71 44.10
C ASN A 42 5.29 -46.04 43.11
N GLU A 43 5.18 -45.55 41.87
CA GLU A 43 6.30 -45.57 40.92
C GLU A 43 6.57 -44.17 40.35
N THR A 44 7.71 -43.62 40.79
CA THR A 44 8.69 -42.86 40.01
C THR A 44 8.18 -42.18 38.73
N SER A 45 7.81 -40.90 38.84
CA SER A 45 7.74 -40.02 37.67
C SER A 45 9.13 -39.88 37.05
N SER A 46 9.29 -40.36 35.82
CA SER A 46 10.44 -40.05 34.97
C SER A 46 10.07 -38.86 34.11
N SER A 47 10.88 -37.80 34.17
CA SER A 47 10.67 -36.61 33.36
C SER A 47 11.07 -36.89 31.91
N GLU A 48 10.10 -37.23 31.07
CA GLU A 48 10.26 -37.10 29.63
C GLU A 48 10.31 -35.61 29.30
N SER A 49 11.42 -35.18 28.69
CA SER A 49 11.58 -33.82 28.18
C SER A 49 10.98 -33.75 26.79
N ASP A 50 9.90 -32.99 26.63
CA ASP A 50 9.40 -32.61 25.31
C ASP A 50 10.46 -31.76 24.58
N GLU A 51 11.34 -32.41 23.82
CA GLU A 51 11.98 -31.78 22.67
C GLU A 51 10.90 -31.60 21.59
N SER A 52 10.15 -30.50 21.71
CA SER A 52 9.21 -30.08 20.68
C SER A 52 10.00 -29.81 19.39
N ALA A 53 9.94 -30.74 18.44
CA ALA A 53 10.48 -30.53 17.11
C ALA A 53 9.84 -29.26 16.51
N GLU A 54 10.64 -28.23 16.25
CA GLU A 54 10.16 -27.04 15.56
C GLU A 54 9.55 -27.46 14.23
N ALA A 55 8.28 -27.11 14.01
CA ALA A 55 7.61 -27.40 12.75
C ALA A 55 8.31 -26.61 11.63
N GLU A 56 8.84 -27.34 10.65
CA GLU A 56 9.60 -26.78 9.52
C GLU A 56 8.79 -25.67 8.84
N ILE A 57 9.31 -24.44 8.88
CA ILE A 57 8.59 -23.24 8.43
C ILE A 57 8.50 -23.26 6.90
N GLN A 58 7.28 -23.47 6.40
CA GLN A 58 7.02 -23.57 4.98
C GLN A 58 6.85 -22.17 4.35
N ILE A 59 7.62 -21.92 3.30
CA ILE A 59 7.58 -20.69 2.51
C ILE A 59 6.50 -20.81 1.42
N PRO A 60 5.75 -19.74 1.06
CA PRO A 60 4.79 -19.78 -0.05
C PRO A 60 5.50 -19.91 -1.41
N GLU A 61 5.03 -20.84 -2.25
CA GLU A 61 5.57 -20.99 -3.61
C GLU A 61 5.11 -19.90 -4.58
N ALA A 62 3.92 -19.34 -4.37
CA ALA A 62 3.32 -18.32 -5.21
C ALA A 62 3.69 -16.91 -4.74
N GLY A 63 3.85 -15.99 -5.70
CA GLY A 63 3.90 -14.55 -5.40
C GLY A 63 2.60 -14.06 -4.78
N LEU A 64 2.70 -13.13 -3.83
CA LEU A 64 1.59 -12.61 -3.03
C LEU A 64 1.66 -11.09 -2.96
N GLN A 65 0.50 -10.43 -2.92
CA GLN A 65 0.39 -8.97 -2.85
C GLN A 65 -0.77 -8.51 -1.97
N LYS A 66 -0.84 -7.20 -1.73
CA LYS A 66 -1.90 -6.56 -0.95
C LYS A 66 -3.30 -6.91 -1.48
N LYS A 67 -4.24 -7.15 -0.56
CA LYS A 67 -5.58 -7.77 -0.73
C LYS A 67 -5.61 -9.28 -1.02
N ASP A 68 -4.46 -9.97 -1.09
CA ASP A 68 -4.44 -11.45 -1.08
C ASP A 68 -4.80 -12.00 0.30
N ASN A 69 -5.39 -13.20 0.33
CA ASN A 69 -5.78 -13.86 1.57
C ASN A 69 -5.75 -15.40 1.47
N GLY A 70 -5.71 -16.06 2.63
CA GLY A 70 -5.74 -17.51 2.78
C GLY A 70 -4.43 -18.13 3.31
N GLU A 71 -4.32 -19.45 3.19
CA GLU A 71 -3.25 -20.26 3.81
C GLU A 71 -1.84 -19.83 3.38
N ALA A 72 -1.65 -19.45 2.11
CA ALA A 72 -0.37 -18.95 1.60
C ALA A 72 0.07 -17.63 2.29
N VAL A 73 -0.87 -16.76 2.64
CA VAL A 73 -0.57 -15.53 3.40
C VAL A 73 -0.25 -15.85 4.87
N GLN A 74 -0.90 -16.85 5.47
CA GLN A 74 -0.54 -17.34 6.81
C GLN A 74 0.87 -17.96 6.83
N MET A 75 1.26 -18.68 5.78
CA MET A 75 2.63 -19.19 5.61
C MET A 75 3.64 -18.04 5.53
N LEU A 76 3.34 -16.99 4.76
CA LEU A 76 4.19 -15.80 4.69
C LEU A 76 4.32 -15.11 6.06
N GLN A 77 3.21 -14.89 6.76
CA GLN A 77 3.19 -14.27 8.08
C GLN A 77 3.99 -15.08 9.12
N LYS A 78 3.92 -16.42 9.08
CA LYS A 78 4.73 -17.34 9.91
C LYS A 78 6.22 -17.24 9.61
N ALA A 79 6.60 -17.20 8.32
CA ALA A 79 7.98 -17.04 7.91
C ALA A 79 8.57 -15.68 8.34
N LEU A 80 7.78 -14.60 8.21
CA LEU A 80 8.15 -13.27 8.71
C LEU A 80 8.28 -13.25 10.24
N ASN A 81 7.35 -13.88 10.98
CA ASN A 81 7.43 -14.02 12.44
C ASN A 81 8.70 -14.81 12.88
N LYS A 82 9.11 -15.85 12.13
CA LYS A 82 10.33 -16.64 12.42
C LYS A 82 11.64 -15.84 12.29
N ILE A 83 11.68 -14.80 11.45
CA ILE A 83 12.86 -13.92 11.26
C ILE A 83 12.82 -12.64 12.11
N GLY A 84 11.91 -12.56 13.09
CA GLY A 84 11.88 -11.50 14.10
C GLY A 84 10.80 -10.42 13.93
N TYR A 85 9.95 -10.48 12.91
CA TYR A 85 8.74 -9.65 12.87
C TYR A 85 7.69 -10.12 13.91
N SER A 86 6.59 -9.37 14.07
CA SER A 86 5.47 -9.76 14.93
C SER A 86 4.13 -9.32 14.34
N PHE A 87 3.36 -10.31 13.86
CA PHE A 87 2.04 -10.16 13.25
C PHE A 87 1.05 -11.19 13.78
N GLU A 88 -0.25 -10.86 13.69
CA GLU A 88 -1.31 -11.86 13.74
C GLU A 88 -1.28 -12.67 12.44
N GLU A 89 -1.24 -14.00 12.54
CA GLU A 89 -1.22 -14.94 11.40
C GLU A 89 -2.63 -15.16 10.83
N ASN A 90 -3.32 -14.05 10.57
CA ASN A 90 -4.72 -14.02 10.16
C ASN A 90 -4.94 -14.53 8.73
N GLY A 91 -3.91 -14.46 7.87
CA GLY A 91 -4.00 -14.82 6.47
C GLY A 91 -4.59 -13.72 5.59
N ASP A 92 -4.42 -12.46 5.96
CA ASP A 92 -4.82 -11.28 5.18
C ASP A 92 -3.60 -10.40 4.86
N TYR A 93 -3.37 -10.12 3.58
CA TYR A 93 -2.25 -9.31 3.10
C TYR A 93 -2.65 -7.83 3.15
N ALA A 94 -2.76 -7.31 4.36
CA ALA A 94 -3.10 -5.93 4.65
C ALA A 94 -1.84 -5.03 4.76
N GLU A 95 -2.03 -3.79 5.25
CA GLU A 95 -0.97 -2.78 5.44
C GLU A 95 0.23 -3.30 6.25
N THR A 96 0.01 -4.13 7.27
CA THR A 96 1.08 -4.68 8.12
C THR A 96 1.96 -5.68 7.39
N THR A 97 1.37 -6.59 6.61
CA THR A 97 2.13 -7.54 5.77
C THR A 97 2.83 -6.82 4.63
N THR A 98 2.19 -5.80 4.05
CA THR A 98 2.79 -4.94 3.00
C THR A 98 4.00 -4.17 3.52
N TRP A 99 3.87 -3.51 4.69
CA TRP A 99 4.98 -2.84 5.39
C TRP A 99 6.14 -3.79 5.67
N ALA A 100 5.87 -5.00 6.18
CA ALA A 100 6.89 -6.00 6.48
C ALA A 100 7.72 -6.36 5.24
N ILE A 101 7.04 -6.58 4.11
CA ILE A 101 7.70 -6.96 2.86
C ILE A 101 8.48 -5.78 2.27
N THR A 102 7.99 -4.54 2.36
CA THR A 102 8.76 -3.35 1.98
C THR A 102 10.00 -3.15 2.86
N ASP A 103 9.87 -3.28 4.18
CA ASP A 103 10.97 -3.15 5.13
C ASP A 103 12.05 -4.22 4.90
N LEU A 104 11.65 -5.47 4.67
CA LEU A 104 12.53 -6.57 4.27
C LEU A 104 13.23 -6.30 2.93
N GLN A 105 12.51 -5.77 1.94
CA GLN A 105 13.07 -5.44 0.63
C GLN A 105 14.16 -4.36 0.74
N LEU A 106 13.91 -3.31 1.52
CA LEU A 106 14.87 -2.21 1.76
C LEU A 106 16.09 -2.65 2.59
N GLN A 107 15.94 -3.62 3.51
CA GLN A 107 17.08 -4.19 4.26
C GLN A 107 18.02 -5.07 3.42
N HIS A 108 17.61 -5.46 2.20
CA HIS A 108 18.32 -6.43 1.36
C HIS A 108 18.55 -5.95 -0.10
N ASP A 109 18.57 -4.64 -0.35
CA ASP A 109 18.79 -4.02 -1.67
C ASP A 109 17.82 -4.52 -2.77
N LEU A 110 16.60 -4.94 -2.40
CA LEU A 110 15.57 -5.43 -3.32
C LEU A 110 14.64 -4.30 -3.79
N SER A 111 13.89 -4.54 -4.87
CA SER A 111 12.86 -3.60 -5.36
C SER A 111 11.71 -3.44 -4.36
N ALA A 112 11.80 -2.39 -3.53
CA ALA A 112 10.84 -2.03 -2.50
C ALA A 112 9.46 -1.75 -3.11
N THR A 113 8.55 -2.71 -3.02
CA THR A 113 7.23 -2.72 -3.69
C THR A 113 6.11 -3.14 -2.75
N GLY A 114 6.43 -3.78 -1.62
CA GLY A 114 5.44 -4.39 -0.74
C GLY A 114 4.82 -5.69 -1.31
N VAL A 115 5.25 -6.13 -2.50
CA VAL A 115 4.83 -7.37 -3.16
C VAL A 115 5.84 -8.48 -2.85
N TYR A 116 5.35 -9.60 -2.34
CA TYR A 116 6.14 -10.82 -2.16
C TYR A 116 6.37 -11.48 -3.52
N ASN A 117 7.54 -11.20 -4.11
CA ASN A 117 7.97 -11.72 -5.40
C ASN A 117 9.06 -12.80 -5.25
N GLU A 118 9.49 -13.38 -6.37
CA GLU A 118 10.47 -14.48 -6.43
C GLU A 118 11.86 -14.14 -5.83
N ASP A 119 12.28 -12.86 -5.81
CA ASP A 119 13.54 -12.46 -5.16
C ASP A 119 13.36 -12.18 -3.66
N THR A 120 12.19 -11.65 -3.26
CA THR A 120 11.78 -11.57 -1.85
C THR A 120 11.67 -12.97 -1.24
N LYS A 121 11.17 -13.95 -2.00
CA LYS A 121 11.10 -15.36 -1.65
C LYS A 121 12.47 -15.95 -1.34
N LYS A 122 13.43 -15.89 -2.26
CA LYS A 122 14.80 -16.40 -2.07
C LYS A 122 15.49 -15.79 -0.84
N THR A 123 15.28 -14.50 -0.61
CA THR A 123 15.79 -13.80 0.58
C THR A 123 15.16 -14.37 1.85
N LEU A 124 13.83 -14.51 1.90
CA LEU A 124 13.12 -15.06 3.05
C LEU A 124 13.46 -16.54 3.30
N GLU A 125 13.59 -17.35 2.25
CA GLU A 125 14.07 -18.74 2.31
C GLU A 125 15.45 -18.83 2.97
N THR A 126 16.38 -17.96 2.54
CA THR A 126 17.75 -17.91 3.09
C THR A 126 17.74 -17.51 4.56
N LEU A 127 17.00 -16.46 4.93
CA LEU A 127 16.91 -15.99 6.32
C LEU A 127 16.29 -17.03 7.25
N VAL A 128 15.22 -17.72 6.82
CA VAL A 128 14.58 -18.79 7.60
C VAL A 128 15.48 -20.01 7.73
N ALA A 129 16.16 -20.43 6.66
CA ALA A 129 17.05 -21.60 6.67
C ALA A 129 18.29 -21.38 7.56
N ASP A 130 18.97 -20.24 7.42
CA ASP A 130 20.16 -19.90 8.20
C ASP A 130 19.83 -19.39 9.63
N ASN A 131 18.53 -19.25 9.96
CA ASN A 131 18.02 -18.70 11.23
C ASN A 131 18.59 -17.31 11.54
N ILE A 132 18.46 -16.40 10.57
CA ILE A 132 18.92 -15.01 10.65
C ILE A 132 17.74 -14.12 11.05
N ASP A 133 17.80 -13.59 12.29
CA ASP A 133 16.92 -12.51 12.74
C ASP A 133 17.26 -11.20 11.99
N ILE A 134 16.23 -10.52 11.47
CA ILE A 134 16.35 -9.16 10.93
C ILE A 134 16.10 -8.11 12.02
N GLN A 135 16.07 -6.82 11.68
CA GLN A 135 15.64 -5.76 12.60
C GLN A 135 14.40 -5.04 12.03
N PRO A 136 13.18 -5.39 12.48
CA PRO A 136 11.95 -4.81 11.95
C PRO A 136 11.93 -3.28 12.01
N GLY A 137 11.74 -2.65 10.85
CA GLY A 137 11.73 -1.20 10.66
C GLY A 137 13.10 -0.56 10.45
N ALA A 138 14.17 -1.34 10.22
CA ALA A 138 15.49 -0.80 9.88
C ALA A 138 15.60 -0.35 8.41
N GLY A 139 14.74 -0.84 7.51
CA GLY A 139 14.61 -0.38 6.13
C GLY A 139 13.48 0.64 5.98
N LEU A 140 12.28 0.33 6.50
CA LEU A 140 11.14 1.24 6.56
C LEU A 140 10.65 1.40 8.02
N PRO A 141 11.04 2.48 8.72
CA PRO A 141 10.56 2.75 10.07
C PRO A 141 9.04 2.73 10.17
N ARG A 142 8.51 1.97 11.13
CA ARG A 142 7.05 1.84 11.32
C ARG A 142 6.48 3.10 11.97
N GLU A 143 5.78 3.93 11.21
CA GLU A 143 4.98 5.00 11.81
C GLU A 143 3.83 4.39 12.64
N ILE A 144 3.69 4.87 13.89
CA ILE A 144 2.70 4.41 14.87
C ILE A 144 1.60 5.46 15.07
N GLU A 145 1.92 6.73 14.82
CA GLU A 145 0.99 7.86 14.86
C GLU A 145 0.68 8.31 13.42
N VAL A 146 -0.55 8.73 13.15
CA VAL A 146 -0.94 9.19 11.81
C VAL A 146 -0.38 10.59 11.57
N SER A 147 0.59 10.68 10.67
CA SER A 147 1.17 11.93 10.18
C SER A 147 0.25 12.60 9.14
N THR A 148 0.27 13.93 9.07
CA THR A 148 -0.52 14.72 8.10
C THR A 148 0.27 15.90 7.55
N THR A 149 -0.12 16.40 6.37
CA THR A 149 0.37 17.67 5.81
C THR A 149 -0.17 18.88 6.60
N ASP A 150 0.36 20.08 6.34
CA ASP A 150 -0.22 21.36 6.82
C ASP A 150 -1.69 21.53 6.41
N ASP A 151 -2.07 20.88 5.29
CA ASP A 151 -3.41 20.84 4.72
C ASP A 151 -4.32 19.74 5.29
N GLN A 152 -3.86 19.00 6.31
CA GLN A 152 -4.53 17.89 6.99
C GLN A 152 -4.72 16.60 6.14
N THR A 153 -4.12 16.54 4.95
CA THR A 153 -4.03 15.31 4.14
C THR A 153 -3.23 14.25 4.90
N GLN A 154 -3.72 12.99 4.96
CA GLN A 154 -3.00 11.90 5.62
C GLN A 154 -1.70 11.59 4.86
N ILE A 155 -0.56 11.44 5.56
CA ILE A 155 0.68 10.99 4.94
C ILE A 155 0.75 9.45 4.94
N LEU A 156 1.22 8.88 3.84
CA LEU A 156 1.37 7.43 3.67
C LEU A 156 2.64 6.92 4.38
N ALA A 157 2.45 6.09 5.42
CA ALA A 157 3.53 5.43 6.15
C ALA A 157 4.33 4.40 5.32
N ASN A 158 3.81 3.97 4.16
CA ASN A 158 4.54 3.18 3.18
C ASN A 158 4.41 3.82 1.78
N PRO A 159 5.34 4.69 1.37
CA PRO A 159 5.31 5.32 0.06
C PRO A 159 5.84 4.43 -1.07
N PHE A 160 6.42 3.27 -0.76
CA PHE A 160 6.98 2.33 -1.74
C PHE A 160 5.98 1.27 -2.22
N ASP A 161 4.85 1.10 -1.52
CA ASP A 161 3.77 0.18 -1.87
C ASP A 161 3.30 0.41 -3.32
N LEU A 162 3.30 -0.65 -4.13
CA LEU A 162 2.85 -0.61 -5.52
C LEU A 162 1.39 -0.13 -5.63
N LEU A 163 0.57 -0.46 -4.63
CA LEU A 163 -0.82 -0.06 -4.49
C LEU A 163 -1.02 1.12 -3.52
N ALA A 164 0.01 1.96 -3.32
CA ALA A 164 -0.12 3.24 -2.64
C ALA A 164 -1.21 4.10 -3.32
N LEU A 165 -2.35 4.25 -2.66
CA LEU A 165 -3.42 5.17 -3.08
C LEU A 165 -3.00 6.60 -2.70
N VAL A 166 -2.64 7.39 -3.72
CA VAL A 166 -2.20 8.78 -3.57
C VAL A 166 -3.25 9.69 -4.20
N ASN A 167 -3.88 10.53 -3.40
CA ASN A 167 -4.94 11.46 -3.82
C ASN A 167 -5.10 12.59 -2.80
N LYS A 168 -6.18 13.38 -2.89
CA LYS A 168 -6.40 14.55 -2.02
C LYS A 168 -6.72 14.21 -0.55
N GLN A 169 -6.89 12.92 -0.23
CA GLN A 169 -7.02 12.42 1.13
C GLN A 169 -5.69 11.81 1.64
N ARG A 170 -4.78 11.41 0.73
CA ARG A 170 -3.58 10.61 0.98
C ARG A 170 -2.35 11.12 0.22
N ALA A 171 -1.43 11.74 0.92
CA ALA A 171 -0.19 12.32 0.39
C ALA A 171 1.03 11.39 0.61
N LEU A 172 1.98 11.46 -0.31
CA LEU A 172 3.35 10.94 -0.10
C LEU A 172 4.15 11.88 0.83
N PRO A 173 5.12 11.36 1.61
CA PRO A 173 6.04 12.19 2.39
C PRO A 173 6.82 13.17 1.51
N GLY A 174 7.10 14.38 2.00
CA GLY A 174 7.79 15.41 1.22
C GLY A 174 9.20 15.02 0.76
N GLU A 175 9.93 14.31 1.62
CA GLU A 175 11.28 13.80 1.35
C GLU A 175 11.27 12.52 0.47
N TYR A 176 10.10 11.97 0.10
CA TYR A 176 10.05 10.72 -0.65
C TYR A 176 10.47 10.90 -2.12
N ILE A 177 11.55 10.20 -2.47
CA ILE A 177 12.09 10.03 -3.82
C ILE A 177 12.32 8.52 -4.00
N PRO A 178 11.75 7.87 -5.04
CA PRO A 178 12.05 6.47 -5.29
C PRO A 178 13.52 6.27 -5.69
N GLU A 179 14.17 5.25 -5.12
CA GLU A 179 15.59 4.95 -5.36
C GLU A 179 15.82 4.23 -6.71
N ASP A 180 14.78 3.63 -7.28
CA ASP A 180 14.79 2.83 -8.50
C ASP A 180 14.32 3.58 -9.76
N LEU A 181 14.47 4.91 -9.79
CA LEU A 181 14.09 5.77 -10.92
C LEU A 181 15.01 5.60 -12.14
N VAL A 182 14.46 5.05 -13.23
CA VAL A 182 15.12 4.90 -14.54
C VAL A 182 14.36 5.65 -15.63
N VAL A 183 15.01 5.95 -16.75
CA VAL A 183 14.32 6.36 -17.99
C VAL A 183 13.98 5.09 -18.79
N PRO A 184 12.70 4.81 -19.09
CA PRO A 184 12.31 3.69 -19.95
C PRO A 184 12.73 3.93 -21.41
N ASP A 185 13.05 2.86 -22.13
CA ASP A 185 13.43 2.88 -23.56
C ASP A 185 12.20 3.00 -24.49
N VAL A 186 11.45 4.10 -24.30
CA VAL A 186 10.24 4.44 -25.07
C VAL A 186 10.37 5.81 -25.74
N GLN A 187 9.48 6.10 -26.68
CA GLN A 187 9.50 7.36 -27.44
C GLN A 187 9.05 8.54 -26.58
N PHE A 188 9.71 9.69 -26.71
CA PHE A 188 9.35 10.96 -26.07
C PHE A 188 9.32 12.09 -27.11
N PRO A 189 8.37 13.05 -27.07
CA PRO A 189 8.26 14.13 -28.05
C PRO A 189 9.26 15.29 -27.79
N PHE A 190 10.32 15.02 -27.02
CA PHE A 190 11.38 15.95 -26.64
C PHE A 190 12.68 15.16 -26.40
N ALA A 191 13.83 15.78 -26.67
CA ALA A 191 15.14 15.10 -26.64
C ALA A 191 15.93 15.40 -25.36
N GLU A 192 15.49 16.39 -24.59
CA GLU A 192 16.10 16.85 -23.35
C GLU A 192 16.03 15.80 -22.25
N ASP A 193 17.17 15.57 -21.59
CA ASP A 193 17.24 14.76 -20.38
C ASP A 193 16.64 15.55 -19.21
N LEU A 194 15.53 15.05 -18.67
CA LEU A 194 14.67 15.74 -17.70
C LEU A 194 14.10 14.72 -16.71
N PRO A 195 13.94 15.04 -15.40
CA PRO A 195 13.39 14.10 -14.42
C PRO A 195 12.02 13.53 -14.78
N LYS A 196 11.20 14.30 -15.52
CA LYS A 196 9.91 13.86 -16.07
C LYS A 196 10.00 12.78 -17.16
N LYS A 197 11.19 12.30 -17.51
CA LYS A 197 11.39 11.07 -18.30
C LYS A 197 11.45 9.83 -17.42
N GLN A 198 11.74 9.97 -16.12
CA GLN A 198 12.00 8.84 -15.25
C GLN A 198 10.71 8.23 -14.71
N MET A 199 10.76 6.95 -14.37
CA MET A 199 9.76 6.23 -13.58
C MET A 199 10.45 5.08 -12.82
N ARG A 200 9.77 4.45 -11.86
CA ARG A 200 10.33 3.33 -11.09
C ARG A 200 10.57 2.13 -12.00
N LYS A 201 11.69 1.42 -11.86
CA LYS A 201 12.08 0.27 -12.70
C LYS A 201 10.97 -0.78 -12.83
N VAL A 202 10.27 -1.08 -11.74
CA VAL A 202 9.14 -2.04 -11.72
C VAL A 202 7.98 -1.67 -12.66
N ALA A 203 7.82 -0.39 -12.98
CA ALA A 203 6.82 0.13 -13.91
C ALA A 203 7.42 0.51 -15.28
N ALA A 204 8.75 0.71 -15.37
CA ALA A 204 9.44 1.00 -16.63
C ALA A 204 9.38 -0.20 -17.59
N ASP A 205 9.71 -1.41 -17.11
CA ASP A 205 9.84 -2.58 -17.97
C ASP A 205 8.49 -2.98 -18.61
N PRO A 206 7.37 -3.01 -17.87
CA PRO A 206 6.06 -3.26 -18.48
C PRO A 206 5.60 -2.11 -19.39
N MET A 207 6.12 -0.89 -19.23
CA MET A 207 5.85 0.22 -20.15
C MET A 207 6.60 0.06 -21.47
N GLU A 208 7.85 -0.42 -21.44
CA GLU A 208 8.61 -0.79 -22.65
C GLU A 208 7.89 -1.89 -23.43
N ASP A 209 7.45 -2.97 -22.77
CA ASP A 209 6.65 -4.03 -23.38
C ASP A 209 5.31 -3.51 -23.95
N MET A 210 4.59 -2.66 -23.21
CA MET A 210 3.32 -2.07 -23.65
C MET A 210 3.48 -1.17 -24.88
N PHE A 211 4.50 -0.32 -24.91
CA PHE A 211 4.79 0.54 -26.06
C PHE A 211 5.23 -0.29 -27.27
N GLN A 212 6.04 -1.33 -27.06
CA GLN A 212 6.43 -2.25 -28.12
C GLN A 212 5.22 -3.02 -28.66
N ALA A 213 4.25 -3.39 -27.82
CA ALA A 213 3.00 -4.02 -28.26
C ALA A 213 2.11 -3.06 -29.08
N ALA A 214 2.02 -1.78 -28.70
CA ALA A 214 1.32 -0.76 -29.47
C ALA A 214 1.97 -0.53 -30.85
N GLU A 215 3.32 -0.45 -30.93
CA GLU A 215 4.03 -0.35 -32.21
C GLU A 215 3.75 -1.57 -33.10
N ASN A 216 3.71 -2.78 -32.54
CA ASN A 216 3.34 -4.01 -33.26
C ASN A 216 1.87 -4.03 -33.72
N ALA A 217 0.97 -3.27 -33.08
CA ALA A 217 -0.38 -3.01 -33.55
C ALA A 217 -0.46 -1.92 -34.64
N GLY A 218 0.63 -1.19 -34.89
CA GLY A 218 0.72 -0.09 -35.85
C GLY A 218 0.34 1.28 -35.26
N LEU A 219 0.47 1.46 -33.94
CA LEU A 219 0.10 2.65 -33.19
C LEU A 219 1.33 3.39 -32.64
N GLU A 220 1.25 4.71 -32.50
CA GLU A 220 2.41 5.55 -32.13
C GLU A 220 2.23 6.19 -30.74
N LEU A 221 2.55 5.44 -29.69
CA LEU A 221 2.59 5.93 -28.31
C LEU A 221 3.88 6.71 -27.99
N TYR A 222 3.73 7.83 -27.28
CA TYR A 222 4.82 8.68 -26.79
C TYR A 222 4.62 8.99 -25.29
N ALA A 223 5.66 8.79 -24.49
CA ALA A 223 5.70 9.19 -23.09
C ALA A 223 5.95 10.70 -22.95
N GLN A 224 5.30 11.36 -21.98
CA GLN A 224 5.28 12.83 -21.88
C GLN A 224 5.68 13.38 -20.50
N SER A 225 5.25 12.76 -19.40
CA SER A 225 5.60 13.18 -18.03
C SER A 225 5.43 12.03 -17.01
N GLY A 226 6.56 11.45 -16.61
CA GLY A 226 6.66 10.45 -15.54
C GLY A 226 6.84 11.10 -14.16
N TYR A 227 7.96 10.79 -13.51
CA TYR A 227 8.30 11.24 -12.17
C TYR A 227 8.35 12.77 -12.01
N ARG A 228 7.84 13.26 -10.87
CA ARG A 228 7.85 14.67 -10.50
C ARG A 228 8.10 14.80 -9.00
N SER A 229 9.21 15.45 -8.62
CA SER A 229 9.55 15.63 -7.19
C SER A 229 8.56 16.53 -6.46
N TYR A 230 8.49 16.36 -5.14
CA TYR A 230 7.67 17.20 -4.24
C TYR A 230 7.90 18.70 -4.49
N ASP A 231 9.16 19.15 -4.49
CA ASP A 231 9.55 20.54 -4.78
C ASP A 231 9.06 21.04 -6.16
N THR A 232 9.05 20.16 -7.17
CA THR A 232 8.51 20.52 -8.49
C THR A 232 7.00 20.74 -8.40
N GLN A 233 6.28 19.89 -7.65
CA GLN A 233 4.84 20.05 -7.41
C GLN A 233 4.52 21.27 -6.52
N VAL A 234 5.36 21.62 -5.54
CA VAL A 234 5.26 22.88 -4.75
C VAL A 234 5.27 24.09 -5.68
N ASN A 235 6.26 24.19 -6.57
CA ASN A 235 6.38 25.31 -7.50
C ASN A 235 5.24 25.34 -8.54
N LEU A 236 4.79 24.17 -9.01
CA LEU A 236 3.69 24.04 -9.96
C LEU A 236 2.34 24.46 -9.34
N PHE A 237 2.01 23.91 -8.16
CA PHE A 237 0.77 24.24 -7.44
C PHE A 237 0.72 25.72 -7.06
N ALA A 238 1.81 26.29 -6.51
CA ALA A 238 1.91 27.70 -6.18
C ALA A 238 1.70 28.61 -7.41
N SER A 239 2.21 28.21 -8.59
CA SER A 239 2.01 28.92 -9.84
C SER A 239 0.52 28.96 -10.24
N TYR A 240 -0.18 27.83 -10.20
CA TYR A 240 -1.62 27.79 -10.51
C TYR A 240 -2.48 28.47 -9.45
N ALA A 241 -2.20 28.27 -8.16
CA ALA A 241 -2.87 28.93 -7.05
C ALA A 241 -2.78 30.47 -7.17
N SER A 242 -1.62 31.01 -7.58
CA SER A 242 -1.44 32.45 -7.80
C SER A 242 -2.26 33.04 -8.95
N GLN A 243 -2.67 32.20 -9.92
CA GLN A 243 -3.42 32.60 -11.12
C GLN A 243 -4.93 32.35 -11.02
N HIS A 244 -5.33 31.30 -10.28
CA HIS A 244 -6.72 30.82 -10.24
C HIS A 244 -7.34 30.78 -8.83
N GLY A 245 -6.52 30.88 -7.78
CA GLY A 245 -6.90 30.57 -6.40
C GLY A 245 -6.73 29.08 -6.06
N GLU A 246 -6.39 28.78 -4.81
CA GLU A 246 -6.04 27.42 -4.36
C GLU A 246 -7.18 26.40 -4.57
N GLU A 247 -8.43 26.75 -4.24
CA GLU A 247 -9.59 25.87 -4.41
C GLU A 247 -9.87 25.54 -5.89
N ALA A 248 -9.53 26.44 -6.81
CA ALA A 248 -9.64 26.18 -8.25
C ALA A 248 -8.44 25.36 -8.75
N ALA A 249 -7.23 25.69 -8.31
CA ALA A 249 -6.00 24.97 -8.66
C ALA A 249 -6.08 23.49 -8.24
N ASN A 250 -6.57 23.18 -7.03
CA ASN A 250 -6.68 21.79 -6.53
C ASN A 250 -7.80 20.95 -7.20
N LYS A 251 -8.31 21.38 -8.36
CA LYS A 251 -9.22 20.60 -9.22
C LYS A 251 -8.56 20.10 -10.50
N PHE A 252 -7.36 20.60 -10.83
CA PHE A 252 -6.58 20.22 -12.02
C PHE A 252 -5.05 20.18 -11.77
N SER A 253 -4.59 20.53 -10.57
CA SER A 253 -3.21 20.37 -10.11
C SER A 253 -3.24 19.98 -8.65
N ALA A 254 -2.81 18.74 -8.36
CA ALA A 254 -2.63 18.23 -7.00
C ALA A 254 -1.81 19.19 -6.12
N ARG A 255 -2.04 19.16 -4.81
CA ARG A 255 -1.08 19.72 -3.85
C ARG A 255 0.21 18.90 -3.80
N PRO A 256 1.29 19.42 -3.20
CA PRO A 256 2.49 18.64 -2.94
C PRO A 256 2.17 17.38 -2.12
N GLY A 257 2.78 16.24 -2.49
CA GLY A 257 2.47 14.93 -1.90
C GLY A 257 1.21 14.26 -2.47
N GLU A 258 0.18 15.00 -2.87
CA GLU A 258 -1.10 14.47 -3.41
C GLU A 258 -1.02 14.04 -4.90
N SER A 259 0.16 14.08 -5.52
CA SER A 259 0.36 13.80 -6.94
C SER A 259 0.99 12.42 -7.16
N GLU A 260 0.31 11.53 -7.89
CA GLU A 260 0.84 10.18 -8.16
C GLU A 260 2.17 10.20 -8.93
N HIS A 261 2.50 11.27 -9.66
CA HIS A 261 3.83 11.45 -10.28
C HIS A 261 4.99 11.39 -9.28
N GLN A 262 4.80 11.75 -8.00
CA GLN A 262 5.86 11.62 -7.00
C GLN A 262 6.11 10.15 -6.62
N SER A 263 5.15 9.24 -6.82
CA SER A 263 5.36 7.79 -6.63
C SER A 263 6.36 7.21 -7.65
N GLY A 264 6.52 7.87 -8.80
CA GLY A 264 7.24 7.32 -9.95
C GLY A 264 6.57 6.08 -10.59
N LEU A 265 5.37 5.69 -10.16
CA LEU A 265 4.54 4.62 -10.75
C LEU A 265 3.60 5.15 -11.85
N THR A 266 3.78 6.38 -12.29
CA THR A 266 2.85 7.11 -13.16
C THR A 266 3.58 7.63 -14.40
N MET A 267 2.92 7.60 -15.56
CA MET A 267 3.36 8.24 -16.79
C MET A 267 2.17 8.85 -17.53
N ASP A 268 2.24 10.15 -17.84
CA ASP A 268 1.39 10.77 -18.86
C ASP A 268 1.86 10.33 -20.25
N VAL A 269 0.97 9.81 -21.10
CA VAL A 269 1.26 9.39 -22.49
C VAL A 269 0.40 10.15 -23.52
N THR A 270 0.83 10.15 -24.77
CA THR A 270 0.20 10.89 -25.87
C THR A 270 0.50 10.22 -27.22
N SER A 271 -0.02 10.77 -28.33
CA SER A 271 0.32 10.34 -29.69
C SER A 271 0.43 11.51 -30.67
N PRO A 272 0.96 11.30 -31.89
CA PRO A 272 1.02 12.32 -32.93
C PRO A 272 -0.35 12.89 -33.32
N GLU A 273 -1.44 12.12 -33.21
CA GLU A 273 -2.79 12.55 -33.63
C GLU A 273 -3.29 13.78 -32.83
N VAL A 274 -2.88 13.93 -31.57
CA VAL A 274 -3.24 15.06 -30.69
C VAL A 274 -2.21 16.19 -30.64
N ASP A 275 -1.24 16.21 -31.57
CA ASP A 275 -0.02 17.06 -31.56
C ASP A 275 0.82 16.88 -30.27
N PHE A 276 0.91 15.66 -29.71
CA PHE A 276 1.63 15.37 -28.45
C PHE A 276 1.11 16.18 -27.24
N LYS A 277 -0.22 16.29 -27.10
CA LYS A 277 -0.87 16.99 -26.00
C LYS A 277 -1.53 16.01 -25.03
N LEU A 278 -1.59 16.42 -23.77
CA LEU A 278 -2.42 15.81 -22.72
C LEU A 278 -3.80 16.48 -22.77
N VAL A 279 -4.77 15.83 -23.41
CA VAL A 279 -6.14 16.33 -23.65
C VAL A 279 -7.15 15.18 -23.70
N GLU A 280 -8.42 15.43 -23.35
CA GLU A 280 -9.49 14.40 -23.37
C GLU A 280 -9.60 13.69 -24.73
N ALA A 281 -9.35 14.43 -25.82
CA ALA A 281 -9.40 13.91 -27.18
C ALA A 281 -8.37 12.79 -27.47
N PHE A 282 -7.36 12.60 -26.61
CA PHE A 282 -6.47 11.43 -26.68
C PHE A 282 -7.25 10.12 -26.47
N GLY A 283 -8.28 10.11 -25.61
CA GLY A 283 -9.15 8.95 -25.42
C GLY A 283 -9.99 8.59 -26.66
N ASP A 284 -10.14 9.52 -27.61
CA ASP A 284 -10.83 9.30 -28.88
C ASP A 284 -9.89 8.84 -30.02
N THR A 285 -8.55 8.86 -29.85
CA THR A 285 -7.59 8.33 -30.85
C THR A 285 -7.54 6.81 -30.81
N ASP A 286 -6.93 6.17 -31.82
CA ASP A 286 -6.78 4.72 -31.81
C ASP A 286 -5.74 4.24 -30.76
N GLU A 287 -4.73 5.06 -30.40
CA GLU A 287 -3.89 4.81 -29.21
C GLU A 287 -4.70 4.80 -27.90
N GLY A 288 -5.54 5.81 -27.67
CA GLY A 288 -6.31 5.94 -26.42
C GLY A 288 -7.29 4.78 -26.22
N LYS A 289 -7.94 4.34 -27.31
CA LYS A 289 -8.80 3.14 -27.28
C LYS A 289 -7.99 1.86 -27.01
N TRP A 290 -6.84 1.70 -27.67
CA TRP A 290 -5.96 0.54 -27.45
C TRP A 290 -5.47 0.45 -26.01
N LEU A 291 -5.14 1.58 -25.37
CA LEU A 291 -4.77 1.61 -23.95
C LEU A 291 -5.93 1.20 -23.03
N VAL A 292 -7.17 1.59 -23.32
CA VAL A 292 -8.35 1.13 -22.56
C VAL A 292 -8.54 -0.39 -22.65
N GLU A 293 -8.22 -1.00 -23.79
CA GLU A 293 -8.34 -2.45 -24.00
C GLU A 293 -7.13 -3.24 -23.43
N HIS A 294 -5.91 -2.71 -23.53
CA HIS A 294 -4.68 -3.48 -23.30
C HIS A 294 -3.79 -3.02 -22.12
N ALA A 295 -3.91 -1.80 -21.58
CA ALA A 295 -2.98 -1.32 -20.53
C ALA A 295 -2.96 -2.24 -19.29
N ALA A 296 -4.10 -2.87 -18.98
CA ALA A 296 -4.23 -3.83 -17.89
C ALA A 296 -3.35 -5.09 -18.07
N GLU A 297 -3.06 -5.49 -19.31
CA GLU A 297 -2.19 -6.62 -19.62
C GLU A 297 -0.77 -6.41 -19.07
N TYR A 298 -0.32 -5.15 -19.06
CA TYR A 298 1.00 -4.68 -18.63
C TYR A 298 0.97 -4.01 -17.24
N GLY A 299 -0.10 -4.21 -16.45
CA GLY A 299 -0.18 -3.69 -15.08
C GLY A 299 -0.51 -2.20 -14.93
N PHE A 300 -0.97 -1.54 -16.00
CA PHE A 300 -1.40 -0.13 -15.98
C PHE A 300 -2.92 0.02 -15.95
N ILE A 301 -3.40 1.08 -15.31
CA ILE A 301 -4.80 1.53 -15.33
C ILE A 301 -4.91 2.95 -15.90
N ILE A 302 -6.05 3.26 -16.54
CA ILE A 302 -6.44 4.65 -16.80
C ILE A 302 -6.89 5.23 -15.45
N ARG A 303 -6.04 6.03 -14.81
CA ARG A 303 -6.18 6.37 -13.39
C ARG A 303 -7.40 7.24 -13.06
N TYR A 304 -7.77 8.12 -13.98
CA TYR A 304 -8.88 9.07 -13.86
C TYR A 304 -9.88 8.87 -15.00
N PRO A 305 -10.73 7.82 -14.94
CA PRO A 305 -11.68 7.48 -15.99
C PRO A 305 -12.93 8.39 -15.97
N LYS A 306 -13.55 8.53 -17.14
CA LYS A 306 -14.70 9.43 -17.36
C LYS A 306 -15.93 8.97 -16.58
N GLY A 307 -16.60 9.90 -15.88
CA GLY A 307 -17.76 9.61 -15.03
C GLY A 307 -17.44 9.13 -13.61
N LYS A 308 -16.17 9.21 -13.18
CA LYS A 308 -15.71 8.91 -11.81
C LYS A 308 -15.12 10.14 -11.10
N GLU A 309 -15.36 11.34 -11.63
CA GLU A 309 -14.77 12.61 -11.17
C GLU A 309 -15.20 12.97 -9.73
N GLU A 310 -16.37 12.50 -9.28
CA GLU A 310 -16.84 12.67 -7.88
C GLU A 310 -16.13 11.74 -6.88
N ILE A 311 -15.40 10.71 -7.35
CA ILE A 311 -14.68 9.71 -6.52
C ILE A 311 -13.18 9.99 -6.53
N THR A 312 -12.60 10.23 -7.71
CA THR A 312 -11.16 10.55 -7.84
C THR A 312 -10.86 12.00 -7.45
N GLU A 313 -11.88 12.87 -7.48
CA GLU A 313 -11.79 14.32 -7.45
C GLU A 313 -10.96 14.96 -8.59
N TYR A 314 -10.62 14.20 -9.64
CA TYR A 314 -9.95 14.68 -10.86
C TYR A 314 -10.89 14.58 -12.06
N GLN A 315 -10.63 15.42 -13.07
CA GLN A 315 -11.30 15.34 -14.38
C GLN A 315 -10.93 14.04 -15.13
N TYR A 316 -11.58 13.77 -16.26
CA TYR A 316 -11.19 12.66 -17.14
C TYR A 316 -9.81 12.90 -17.78
N GLU A 317 -8.85 12.02 -17.48
CA GLU A 317 -7.47 12.10 -17.99
C GLU A 317 -7.04 10.79 -18.68
N PRO A 318 -7.47 10.53 -19.93
CA PRO A 318 -7.14 9.30 -20.66
C PRO A 318 -5.64 9.08 -20.93
N TRP A 319 -4.82 10.13 -20.74
CA TRP A 319 -3.37 10.07 -20.86
C TRP A 319 -2.67 9.55 -19.61
N HIS A 320 -3.34 9.56 -18.44
CA HIS A 320 -2.67 9.38 -17.15
C HIS A 320 -2.66 7.90 -16.74
N LEU A 321 -1.55 7.22 -17.06
CA LEU A 321 -1.37 5.81 -16.75
C LEU A 321 -0.72 5.62 -15.38
N ARG A 322 -1.38 4.88 -14.50
CA ARG A 322 -0.85 4.47 -13.19
C ARG A 322 -0.54 2.97 -13.20
N PHE A 323 0.68 2.61 -12.84
CA PHE A 323 1.09 1.22 -12.64
C PHE A 323 0.64 0.72 -11.25
N VAL A 324 0.01 -0.44 -11.24
CA VAL A 324 -0.49 -1.14 -10.05
C VAL A 324 -0.11 -2.64 -10.06
N GLY A 325 0.62 -3.09 -11.07
CA GLY A 325 0.89 -4.50 -11.33
C GLY A 325 -0.30 -5.22 -12.00
N GLU A 326 -0.01 -6.26 -12.78
CA GLU A 326 -0.99 -6.94 -13.64
C GLU A 326 -2.30 -7.32 -12.95
N LYS A 327 -2.22 -7.89 -11.73
CA LYS A 327 -3.38 -8.44 -11.03
C LYS A 327 -4.40 -7.35 -10.70
N ALA A 328 -3.96 -6.31 -9.99
CA ALA A 328 -4.81 -5.18 -9.63
C ALA A 328 -5.28 -4.44 -10.89
N ALA A 329 -4.44 -4.29 -11.92
CA ALA A 329 -4.84 -3.62 -13.15
C ALA A 329 -5.96 -4.36 -13.90
N LYS A 330 -5.86 -5.70 -13.97
CA LYS A 330 -6.86 -6.58 -14.59
C LYS A 330 -8.16 -6.56 -13.79
N ASP A 331 -8.10 -6.59 -12.47
CA ASP A 331 -9.29 -6.46 -11.60
C ASP A 331 -9.96 -5.08 -11.74
N ILE A 332 -9.19 -3.99 -11.71
CA ILE A 332 -9.69 -2.61 -11.82
C ILE A 332 -10.34 -2.35 -13.18
N MET A 333 -9.60 -2.60 -14.26
CA MET A 333 -10.05 -2.26 -15.62
C MET A 333 -11.21 -3.14 -16.09
N SER A 334 -11.22 -4.44 -15.75
CA SER A 334 -12.33 -5.33 -16.14
C SER A 334 -13.65 -5.01 -15.42
N ASN A 335 -13.60 -4.51 -14.19
CA ASN A 335 -14.77 -4.07 -13.43
C ASN A 335 -15.14 -2.59 -13.66
N GLN A 336 -14.33 -1.83 -14.39
CA GLN A 336 -14.53 -0.39 -14.67
C GLN A 336 -14.65 0.46 -13.38
N ILE A 337 -13.75 0.19 -12.44
CA ILE A 337 -13.63 0.87 -11.15
C ILE A 337 -12.38 1.76 -11.09
N THR A 338 -12.27 2.61 -10.06
CA THR A 338 -11.07 3.39 -9.73
C THR A 338 -10.16 2.63 -8.75
N LEU A 339 -8.99 3.22 -8.43
CA LEU A 339 -8.13 2.69 -7.37
C LEU A 339 -8.75 2.92 -5.97
N GLU A 340 -9.52 3.99 -5.79
CA GLU A 340 -10.33 4.26 -4.60
C GLU A 340 -11.39 3.16 -4.39
N GLU A 341 -12.20 2.86 -5.41
CA GLU A 341 -13.23 1.81 -5.37
C GLU A 341 -12.62 0.41 -5.15
N TYR A 342 -11.45 0.13 -5.73
CA TYR A 342 -10.71 -1.13 -5.49
C TYR A 342 -10.31 -1.32 -4.03
N PHE A 343 -10.07 -0.23 -3.31
CA PHE A 343 -9.80 -0.23 -1.87
C PHE A 343 -11.05 -0.08 -0.99
N GLU A 344 -12.25 -0.03 -1.58
CA GLU A 344 -13.52 0.17 -0.87
C GLU A 344 -13.54 1.49 -0.06
N ILE A 345 -13.01 2.56 -0.70
CA ILE A 345 -12.97 3.92 -0.16
C ILE A 345 -13.93 4.80 -1.00
N ASP A 346 -14.88 5.44 -0.30
CA ASP A 346 -15.83 6.45 -0.82
C ASP A 346 -15.22 7.87 -0.87
#